data_AF-A0A954KWE4-F1
#
_entry.id   AF-A0A954KWE4-F1
#
_cell.length_a   1.000
_cell.length_b   1.000
_cell.length_c   1.000
_cell.angle_alpha   90.00
_cell.angle_beta   90.00
_cell.angle_gamma   90.00
#
_symmetry.space_group_name_H-M   'P 1'
#
loop_
_entity.id
_entity.type
_entity.pdbx_description
1 polymer ?
#
loop_
_entity_poly.entity_id
_entity_poly.type
_entity_poly.pdbx_seq_one_letter_code
_entity_poly.pdbx_strand_id
1 'polypeptide(L)'
;FLIIAQMPDPQPAWAQQYNFDMQPCWARKFEPPAITSHESQDVIRTLLTIYERTGDEKYLAPIPKALDYLDTCVLPDGMMARFYELKSNKPLYMTSDYQLTYDDSDTPTHYGFKQGQNLKALRAQYDALRSGKPSRSSKRSPRTLAKDATPIVAGLDAKGRWVSKVSGERLAGQPKFRDLPEYLSSEVFAKNLTTLAEYVASLK
;
A
#
# COMPACT_ATOMS: atom_id res chain seq x y z
N PHE A 1 10.84 -13.26 2.44
CA PHE A 1 10.16 -12.64 3.58
C PHE A 1 8.65 -12.66 3.43
N LEU A 2 8.01 -11.88 2.55
CA LEU A 2 6.54 -11.74 2.47
C LEU A 2 5.75 -13.05 2.48
N ILE A 3 6.16 -14.04 1.68
CA ILE A 3 5.53 -15.38 1.64
C ILE A 3 5.65 -16.09 3.00
N ILE A 4 6.82 -16.00 3.64
CA ILE A 4 7.14 -16.69 4.90
C ILE A 4 6.47 -15.98 6.09
N ALA A 5 6.22 -14.68 5.98
CA ALA A 5 5.60 -13.86 7.00
C ALA A 5 4.07 -13.98 7.06
N GLN A 6 3.45 -14.65 6.08
CA GLN A 6 2.01 -14.87 6.10
C GLN A 6 1.66 -15.68 7.34
N MET A 7 0.74 -15.17 8.14
CA MET A 7 0.27 -15.86 9.33
C MET A 7 -0.45 -17.16 8.93
N PRO A 8 -0.44 -18.20 9.78
CA PRO A 8 -1.18 -19.43 9.49
C PRO A 8 -2.69 -19.22 9.61
N ASP A 9 -3.45 -20.23 9.18
CA ASP A 9 -4.88 -20.32 9.50
C ASP A 9 -5.06 -20.22 11.05
N PRO A 10 -6.09 -19.52 11.54
CA PRO A 10 -7.26 -19.04 10.79
C PRO A 10 -7.13 -17.61 10.22
N GLN A 11 -5.97 -16.95 10.32
CA GLN A 11 -5.80 -15.56 9.91
C GLN A 11 -4.67 -15.38 8.87
N PRO A 12 -4.81 -15.93 7.64
CA PRO A 12 -3.73 -15.98 6.64
C PRO A 12 -3.41 -14.64 5.97
N ALA A 13 -3.02 -13.64 6.76
CA ALA A 13 -2.66 -12.29 6.36
C ALA A 13 -1.38 -11.82 7.08
N TRP A 14 -1.12 -10.51 7.13
CA TRP A 14 0.14 -9.96 7.64
C TRP A 14 -0.08 -8.94 8.76
N ALA A 15 0.91 -8.84 9.65
CA ALA A 15 1.02 -7.79 10.64
C ALA A 15 1.84 -6.61 10.10
N GLN A 16 1.75 -5.45 10.76
CA GLN A 16 2.56 -4.28 10.40
C GLN A 16 4.06 -4.53 10.60
N GLN A 17 4.45 -5.25 11.65
CA GLN A 17 5.83 -5.57 11.98
C GLN A 17 5.98 -6.90 12.70
N TYR A 18 7.19 -7.45 12.59
CA TYR A 18 7.57 -8.73 13.18
C TYR A 18 8.89 -8.59 13.93
N ASN A 19 9.08 -9.35 15.00
CA ASN A 19 10.38 -9.48 15.67
C ASN A 19 11.33 -10.38 14.85
N PHE A 20 12.56 -10.58 15.33
CA PHE A 20 13.55 -11.43 14.66
C PHE A 20 13.12 -12.91 14.55
N ASP A 21 12.19 -13.35 15.39
CA ASP A 21 11.59 -14.68 15.36
C ASP A 21 10.34 -14.77 14.46
N MET A 22 10.08 -13.76 13.63
CA MET A 22 8.93 -13.70 12.71
C MET A 22 7.56 -13.70 13.41
N GLN A 23 7.50 -13.19 14.64
CA GLN A 23 6.24 -13.05 15.39
C GLN A 23 5.74 -11.61 15.31
N PRO A 24 4.43 -11.38 15.10
CA PRO A 24 3.85 -10.05 15.22
C PRO A 24 4.24 -9.40 16.56
N CYS A 25 4.68 -8.15 16.52
CA CYS A 25 5.13 -7.43 17.71
C CYS A 25 4.59 -6.00 17.75
N TRP A 26 4.74 -5.36 18.91
CA TRP A 26 4.43 -3.93 19.07
C TRP A 26 5.41 -3.09 18.25
N ALA A 27 4.91 -2.02 17.64
CA ALA A 27 5.75 -0.91 17.17
C ALA A 27 5.60 0.27 18.12
N ARG A 28 4.81 1.29 17.73
CA ARG A 28 4.47 2.39 18.63
C ARG A 28 3.47 1.92 19.68
N LYS A 29 3.30 2.71 20.75
CA LYS A 29 2.35 2.44 21.84
C LYS A 29 0.90 2.20 21.40
N PHE A 30 0.56 2.56 20.16
CA PHE A 30 -0.77 2.45 19.57
C PHE A 30 -0.84 1.50 18.38
N GLU A 31 0.20 0.68 18.18
CA GLU A 31 0.32 -0.31 17.10
C GLU A 31 0.60 -1.68 17.71
N PRO A 32 -0.45 -2.38 18.17
CA PRO A 32 -0.33 -3.66 18.85
C PRO A 32 0.03 -4.79 17.87
N PRO A 33 0.51 -5.95 18.38
CA PRO A 33 0.61 -7.19 17.62
C PRO A 33 -0.78 -7.62 17.15
N ALA A 34 -1.02 -7.52 15.85
CA ALA A 34 -2.31 -7.81 15.25
C ALA A 34 -2.13 -8.08 13.76
N ILE A 35 -3.13 -8.71 13.16
CA ILE A 35 -3.27 -8.69 11.70
C ILE A 35 -3.65 -7.27 11.29
N THR A 36 -3.09 -6.79 10.18
CA THR A 36 -3.31 -5.42 9.71
C THR A 36 -3.84 -5.39 8.29
N SER A 37 -5.04 -4.84 8.14
CA SER A 37 -5.82 -4.92 6.90
C SER A 37 -5.20 -4.12 5.74
N HIS A 38 -4.61 -2.96 6.02
CA HIS A 38 -4.03 -2.10 5.00
C HIS A 38 -2.72 -2.68 4.47
N GLU A 39 -1.82 -3.05 5.38
CA GLU A 39 -0.51 -3.61 5.06
C GLU A 39 -0.66 -4.98 4.40
N SER A 40 -1.68 -5.77 4.78
CA SER A 40 -2.00 -7.01 4.08
C SER A 40 -2.40 -6.78 2.62
N GLN A 41 -3.17 -5.73 2.32
CA GLN A 41 -3.50 -5.36 0.95
C GLN A 41 -2.26 -4.90 0.17
N ASP A 42 -1.33 -4.18 0.81
CA ASP A 42 -0.07 -3.76 0.19
C ASP A 42 0.87 -4.94 -0.06
N VAL A 43 0.92 -5.91 0.84
CA VAL A 43 1.65 -7.17 0.61
C VAL A 43 1.05 -7.92 -0.59
N ILE A 44 -0.27 -8.06 -0.68
CA ILE A 44 -0.93 -8.69 -1.83
C ILE A 44 -0.57 -7.97 -3.13
N ARG A 45 -0.67 -6.64 -3.15
CA ARG A 45 -0.31 -5.82 -4.32
C ARG A 45 1.16 -6.04 -4.73
N THR A 46 2.05 -6.06 -3.75
CA THR A 46 3.49 -6.29 -3.95
C THR A 46 3.74 -7.67 -4.56
N LEU A 47 3.10 -8.71 -4.03
CA LEU A 47 3.21 -10.07 -4.55
C LEU A 47 2.70 -10.18 -5.99
N LEU A 48 1.56 -9.54 -6.32
CA LEU A 48 1.04 -9.47 -7.69
C LEU A 48 2.03 -8.77 -8.63
N THR A 49 2.64 -7.66 -8.20
CA THR A 49 3.66 -6.95 -8.99
C THR A 49 4.91 -7.79 -9.22
N ILE A 50 5.38 -8.51 -8.21
CA ILE A 50 6.55 -9.40 -8.37
C ILE A 50 6.22 -10.52 -9.34
N TYR A 51 5.05 -11.16 -9.22
CA TYR A 51 4.61 -12.18 -10.18
C TYR A 51 4.56 -11.63 -11.60
N GLU A 52 3.94 -10.46 -11.82
CA GLU A 52 3.85 -9.84 -13.15
C GLU A 52 5.24 -9.61 -13.80
N ARG A 53 6.28 -9.36 -12.99
CA ARG A 53 7.65 -9.14 -13.47
C ARG A 53 8.47 -10.42 -13.62
N THR A 54 8.15 -11.48 -12.88
CA THR A 54 8.99 -12.68 -12.78
C THR A 54 8.35 -13.93 -13.39
N GLY A 55 7.03 -13.99 -13.46
CA GLY A 55 6.27 -15.20 -13.82
C GLY A 55 6.34 -16.32 -12.78
N ASP A 56 6.92 -16.09 -11.60
CA ASP A 56 7.11 -17.13 -10.58
C ASP A 56 5.83 -17.30 -9.73
N GLU A 57 5.10 -18.38 -9.99
CA GLU A 57 3.82 -18.74 -9.36
C GLU A 57 3.85 -18.75 -7.82
N LYS A 58 5.02 -18.90 -7.19
CA LYS A 58 5.11 -18.87 -5.72
C LYS A 58 4.61 -17.55 -5.12
N TYR A 59 4.64 -16.46 -5.89
CA TYR A 59 4.12 -15.16 -5.44
C TYR A 59 2.59 -15.06 -5.54
N LEU A 60 1.93 -15.88 -6.36
CA LEU A 60 0.47 -15.97 -6.41
C LEU A 60 -0.09 -16.87 -5.30
N ALA A 61 0.65 -17.91 -4.91
CA ALA A 61 0.21 -18.93 -3.96
C ALA A 61 -0.44 -18.41 -2.65
N PRO A 62 0.09 -17.41 -1.93
CA PRO A 62 -0.49 -16.96 -0.65
C PRO A 62 -1.75 -16.09 -0.80
N ILE A 63 -2.01 -15.53 -1.99
CA ILE A 63 -2.99 -14.46 -2.20
C ILE A 63 -4.45 -14.90 -1.98
N PRO A 64 -4.91 -16.06 -2.50
CA PRO A 64 -6.31 -16.46 -2.36
C PRO A 64 -6.76 -16.55 -0.90
N LYS A 65 -5.99 -17.25 -0.06
CA LYS A 65 -6.30 -17.39 1.37
C LYS A 65 -6.33 -16.04 2.08
N ALA A 66 -5.39 -15.14 1.75
CA ALA A 66 -5.37 -13.81 2.33
C ALA A 66 -6.60 -12.98 1.94
N LEU A 67 -7.00 -13.00 0.67
CA LEU A 67 -8.20 -12.30 0.21
C LEU A 67 -9.47 -12.87 0.85
N ASP A 68 -9.62 -14.19 0.90
CA ASP A 68 -10.75 -14.86 1.54
C ASP A 68 -10.87 -14.48 3.03
N TYR A 69 -9.73 -14.43 3.74
CA TYR A 69 -9.70 -13.99 5.14
C TYR A 69 -10.01 -12.49 5.29
N LEU A 70 -9.44 -11.62 4.45
CA LEU A 70 -9.70 -10.18 4.52
C LEU A 70 -11.16 -9.83 4.20
N ASP A 71 -11.86 -10.62 3.38
CA ASP A 71 -13.31 -10.44 3.17
C ASP A 71 -14.09 -10.60 4.48
N THR A 72 -13.64 -11.49 5.39
CA THR A 72 -14.25 -11.64 6.74
C THR A 72 -13.98 -10.47 7.68
N CYS A 73 -13.02 -9.63 7.34
CA CYS A 73 -12.63 -8.47 8.14
C CYS A 73 -13.50 -7.23 7.80
N VAL A 74 -14.21 -7.22 6.68
CA VAL A 74 -15.01 -6.06 6.24
C VAL A 74 -16.11 -5.76 7.26
N LEU A 75 -16.13 -4.52 7.75
CA LEU A 75 -17.09 -4.02 8.72
C LEU A 75 -18.45 -3.72 8.05
N PRO A 76 -19.54 -3.55 8.84
CA PRO A 76 -20.86 -3.24 8.28
C PRO A 76 -20.92 -1.96 7.43
N ASP A 77 -20.02 -1.00 7.68
CA ASP A 77 -19.89 0.24 6.92
C ASP A 77 -19.08 0.09 5.61
N GLY A 78 -18.60 -1.13 5.30
CA GLY A 78 -17.79 -1.44 4.13
C GLY A 78 -16.30 -1.07 4.25
N MET A 79 -15.88 -0.52 5.40
CA MET A 79 -14.48 -0.27 5.72
C MET A 79 -13.85 -1.51 6.37
N MET A 80 -12.56 -1.43 6.70
CA MET A 80 -11.88 -2.39 7.57
C MET A 80 -11.25 -1.65 8.75
N ALA A 81 -11.25 -2.26 9.93
CA ALA A 81 -10.41 -1.82 11.03
C ALA A 81 -8.94 -1.97 10.62
N ARG A 82 -8.06 -1.13 11.15
CA ARG A 82 -6.63 -1.26 10.89
C ARG A 82 -6.06 -2.53 11.49
N PHE A 83 -6.51 -2.89 12.70
CA PHE A 83 -6.00 -4.02 13.47
C PHE A 83 -7.10 -5.04 13.74
N TYR A 84 -6.75 -6.32 13.64
CA TYR A 84 -7.58 -7.44 14.08
C TYR A 84 -6.80 -8.27 15.08
N GLU A 85 -7.40 -8.47 16.25
CA GLU A 85 -6.81 -9.24 17.35
C GLU A 85 -6.45 -10.66 16.87
N LEU A 86 -5.26 -11.11 17.25
CA LEU A 86 -4.79 -12.45 16.93
C LEU A 86 -5.73 -13.50 17.55
N LYS A 87 -5.99 -14.56 16.79
CA LYS A 87 -6.90 -15.68 17.08
C LYS A 87 -8.39 -15.33 17.04
N SER A 88 -8.83 -14.27 17.70
CA SER A 88 -10.27 -13.96 17.83
C SER A 88 -10.85 -13.25 16.59
N ASN A 89 -9.99 -12.62 15.79
CA ASN A 89 -10.36 -11.79 14.65
C ASN A 89 -11.25 -10.58 15.00
N LYS A 90 -11.26 -10.14 16.26
CA LYS A 90 -12.02 -8.95 16.65
C LYS A 90 -11.29 -7.67 16.19
N PRO A 91 -12.00 -6.68 15.63
CA PRO A 91 -11.45 -5.35 15.39
C PRO A 91 -10.83 -4.76 16.65
N LEU A 92 -9.60 -4.26 16.54
CA LEU A 92 -8.86 -3.71 17.67
C LEU A 92 -8.56 -2.22 17.41
N TYR A 93 -8.81 -1.41 18.43
CA TYR A 93 -8.65 0.03 18.39
C TYR A 93 -7.83 0.52 19.58
N MET A 94 -7.50 1.80 19.56
CA MET A 94 -6.91 2.51 20.68
C MET A 94 -7.78 3.69 21.03
N THR A 95 -8.00 3.92 22.32
CA THR A 95 -8.60 5.15 22.83
C THR A 95 -7.65 6.34 22.64
N SER A 96 -8.15 7.56 22.87
CA SER A 96 -7.37 8.80 22.77
C SER A 96 -6.16 8.84 23.71
N ASP A 97 -6.24 8.15 24.85
CA ASP A 97 -5.17 7.95 25.83
C ASP A 97 -4.36 6.64 25.62
N TYR A 98 -4.57 5.97 24.48
CA TYR A 98 -3.83 4.79 24.03
C TYR A 98 -4.04 3.52 24.87
N GLN A 99 -5.26 3.30 25.33
CA GLN A 99 -5.71 2.02 25.87
C GLN A 99 -6.32 1.16 24.77
N LEU A 100 -6.06 -0.15 24.82
CA LEU A 100 -6.66 -1.11 23.90
C LEU A 100 -8.17 -1.22 24.14
N THR A 101 -8.93 -1.21 23.06
CA THR A 101 -10.39 -1.32 23.10
C THR A 101 -10.94 -1.99 21.84
N TYR A 102 -12.15 -2.53 21.93
CA TYR A 102 -12.93 -3.03 20.79
C TYR A 102 -13.93 -1.99 20.27
N ASP A 103 -13.99 -0.81 20.91
CA ASP A 103 -14.86 0.31 20.56
C ASP A 103 -14.07 1.38 19.79
N ASP A 104 -14.57 1.78 18.63
CA ASP A 104 -13.96 2.79 17.76
C ASP A 104 -14.40 4.23 18.07
N SER A 105 -15.30 4.42 19.04
CA SER A 105 -15.92 5.71 19.37
C SER A 105 -14.97 6.79 19.90
N ASP A 106 -13.83 6.41 20.51
CA ASP A 106 -12.82 7.33 21.08
C ASP A 106 -11.44 7.16 20.41
N THR A 107 -11.40 6.90 19.10
CA THR A 107 -10.11 6.73 18.40
C THR A 107 -9.37 8.06 18.17
N PRO A 108 -8.03 8.09 18.30
CA PRO A 108 -7.23 9.27 17.99
C PRO A 108 -7.43 9.79 16.56
N THR A 109 -7.75 11.08 16.41
CA THR A 109 -8.10 11.69 15.11
C THR A 109 -6.92 11.84 14.14
N HIS A 110 -5.69 11.74 14.63
CA HIS A 110 -4.47 11.83 13.82
C HIS A 110 -4.01 10.49 13.24
N TYR A 111 -4.74 9.41 13.48
CA TYR A 111 -4.37 8.07 13.02
C TYR A 111 -5.55 7.32 12.39
N GLY A 112 -5.33 6.68 11.25
CA GLY A 112 -6.37 5.98 10.50
C GLY A 112 -6.65 4.58 11.07
N PHE A 113 -7.52 4.49 12.09
CA PHE A 113 -7.95 3.21 12.67
C PHE A 113 -9.01 2.45 11.86
N LYS A 114 -9.65 3.12 10.89
CA LYS A 114 -10.49 2.51 9.86
C LYS A 114 -10.03 2.97 8.49
N GLN A 115 -10.04 2.05 7.52
CA GLN A 115 -9.48 2.28 6.19
C GLN A 115 -10.36 1.66 5.11
N GLY A 116 -10.31 2.22 3.91
CA GLY A 116 -10.97 1.65 2.75
C GLY A 116 -10.38 0.30 2.35
N GLN A 117 -11.19 -0.50 1.67
CA GLN A 117 -10.80 -1.79 1.10
C GLN A 117 -10.72 -1.73 -0.41
N ASN A 118 -9.82 -2.53 -0.98
CA ASN A 118 -9.64 -2.70 -2.42
C ASN A 118 -9.66 -4.19 -2.82
N LEU A 119 -10.31 -5.05 -2.04
CA LEU A 119 -10.24 -6.51 -2.17
C LEU A 119 -10.77 -6.98 -3.52
N LYS A 120 -11.87 -6.39 -4.01
CA LYS A 120 -12.44 -6.70 -5.33
C LYS A 120 -11.45 -6.44 -6.47
N ALA A 121 -10.72 -5.33 -6.42
CA ALA A 121 -9.76 -5.00 -7.46
C ALA A 121 -8.51 -5.90 -7.37
N LEU A 122 -8.05 -6.21 -6.15
CA LEU A 122 -6.95 -7.16 -5.93
C LEU A 122 -7.32 -8.56 -6.44
N ARG A 123 -8.54 -9.03 -6.20
CA ARG A 123 -9.06 -10.30 -6.74
C ARG A 123 -9.07 -10.29 -8.26
N ALA A 124 -9.63 -9.23 -8.86
CA ALA A 124 -9.66 -9.10 -10.32
C ALA A 124 -8.26 -9.07 -10.94
N GLN A 125 -7.28 -8.43 -10.28
CA GLN A 125 -5.89 -8.42 -10.72
C GLN A 125 -5.26 -9.81 -10.60
N TYR A 126 -5.48 -10.51 -9.49
CA TYR A 126 -5.05 -11.89 -9.30
C TYR A 126 -5.61 -12.82 -10.40
N ASP A 127 -6.91 -12.76 -10.67
CA ASP A 127 -7.57 -13.60 -11.68
C ASP A 127 -7.07 -13.30 -13.10
N ALA A 128 -6.81 -12.03 -13.41
CA ALA A 128 -6.23 -11.62 -14.69
C ALA A 128 -4.81 -12.21 -14.87
N LEU A 129 -3.96 -12.08 -13.85
CA LEU A 129 -2.59 -12.60 -13.87
C LEU A 129 -2.55 -14.13 -13.96
N ARG A 130 -3.43 -14.82 -13.22
CA ARG A 130 -3.54 -16.29 -13.26
C ARG A 130 -4.06 -16.82 -14.60
N SER A 131 -4.93 -16.08 -15.27
CA SER A 131 -5.48 -16.48 -16.58
C SER A 131 -4.56 -16.15 -17.76
N GLY A 132 -3.34 -15.65 -17.50
CA GLY A 132 -2.41 -15.19 -18.53
C GLY A 132 -2.95 -14.01 -19.32
N LYS A 133 -4.04 -13.36 -18.86
CA LYS A 133 -4.51 -12.13 -19.48
C LYS A 133 -3.47 -11.06 -19.19
N PRO A 134 -3.00 -10.34 -20.22
CA PRO A 134 -2.10 -9.23 -19.98
C PRO A 134 -2.78 -8.28 -19.00
N SER A 135 -2.10 -8.03 -17.88
CA SER A 135 -2.44 -6.97 -16.96
C SER A 135 -2.71 -5.69 -17.77
N ARG A 136 -3.77 -4.96 -17.42
CA ARG A 136 -4.16 -3.68 -18.03
C ARG A 136 -3.15 -2.56 -17.74
N SER A 137 -1.85 -2.85 -17.72
CA SER A 137 -0.84 -1.86 -18.10
C SER A 137 -1.24 -1.41 -19.50
N SER A 138 -1.96 -0.29 -19.59
CA SER A 138 -2.26 0.33 -20.87
C SER A 138 -0.90 0.57 -21.51
N LYS A 139 -0.59 -0.15 -22.60
CA LYS A 139 0.60 0.15 -23.38
C LYS A 139 0.37 1.54 -23.97
N ARG A 140 0.80 2.56 -23.24
CA ARG A 140 0.71 3.95 -23.64
C ARG A 140 1.49 4.08 -24.94
N SER A 141 0.90 4.69 -25.95
CA SER A 141 1.59 4.85 -27.23
C SER A 141 2.87 5.68 -27.04
N PRO A 142 3.93 5.46 -27.85
CA PRO A 142 5.14 6.28 -27.80
C PRO A 142 4.82 7.78 -27.93
N ARG A 143 3.80 8.14 -28.72
CA ARG A 143 3.32 9.52 -28.87
C ARG A 143 2.75 10.08 -27.57
N THR A 144 1.94 9.29 -26.85
CA THR A 144 1.38 9.68 -25.55
C THR A 144 2.48 9.82 -24.50
N LEU A 145 3.44 8.88 -24.49
CA LEU A 145 4.58 8.92 -23.57
C LEU A 145 5.48 10.12 -23.85
N ALA A 146 5.77 10.44 -25.11
CA ALA A 146 6.55 11.62 -25.49
C ALA A 146 5.89 12.93 -25.04
N LYS A 147 4.56 13.03 -25.18
CA LYS A 147 3.78 14.20 -24.75
C LYS A 147 3.91 14.46 -23.25
N ASP A 148 4.02 13.41 -22.45
CA ASP A 148 4.16 13.50 -21.00
C ASP A 148 5.62 13.65 -20.56
N ALA A 149 6.56 12.99 -21.23
CA ALA A 149 8.00 13.09 -20.95
C ALA A 149 8.54 14.51 -21.17
N THR A 150 8.06 15.20 -22.21
CA THR A 150 8.52 16.56 -22.57
C THR A 150 8.38 17.58 -21.43
N PRO A 151 7.18 17.80 -20.83
CA PRO A 151 7.05 18.73 -19.71
C PRO A 151 7.80 18.26 -18.45
N ILE A 152 7.97 16.95 -18.26
CA ILE A 152 8.75 16.42 -17.12
C ILE A 152 10.21 16.84 -17.21
N VAL A 153 10.85 16.69 -18.37
CA VAL A 153 12.25 17.12 -18.58
C VAL A 153 12.35 18.65 -18.51
N ALA A 154 11.41 19.37 -19.11
CA ALA A 154 11.37 20.84 -19.05
C ALA A 154 11.17 21.39 -17.63
N GLY A 155 10.59 20.60 -16.72
CA GLY A 155 10.39 20.95 -15.32
C GLY A 155 11.61 20.75 -14.41
N LEU A 156 12.75 20.30 -14.95
CA LEU A 156 14.00 20.22 -14.19
C LEU A 156 14.58 21.62 -13.97
N ASP A 157 15.04 21.90 -12.76
CA ASP A 157 15.81 23.11 -12.47
C ASP A 157 17.25 23.01 -12.99
N ALA A 158 18.04 24.08 -12.80
CA ALA A 158 19.45 24.13 -13.21
C ALA A 158 20.34 23.05 -12.54
N LYS A 159 19.85 22.38 -11.50
CA LYS A 159 20.54 21.29 -10.81
C LYS A 159 19.98 19.91 -11.19
N GLY A 160 19.07 19.83 -12.15
CA GLY A 160 18.44 18.57 -12.57
C GLY A 160 17.45 18.02 -11.54
N ARG A 161 16.76 18.89 -10.80
CA ARG A 161 15.79 18.48 -9.77
C ARG A 161 14.37 18.84 -10.18
N TRP A 162 13.41 18.00 -9.78
CA TRP A 162 12.00 18.37 -9.75
C TRP A 162 11.65 18.92 -8.37
N VAL A 163 11.55 20.25 -8.29
CA VAL A 163 11.22 20.94 -7.04
C VAL A 163 9.71 21.12 -6.94
N SER A 164 9.12 20.56 -5.89
CA SER A 164 7.70 20.71 -5.58
C SER A 164 7.48 21.95 -4.74
N LYS A 165 6.33 22.61 -4.92
CA LYS A 165 5.92 23.77 -4.12
C LYS A 165 4.80 23.37 -3.18
N VAL A 166 4.74 24.00 -2.00
CA VAL A 166 3.63 23.78 -1.08
C VAL A 166 2.38 24.47 -1.63
N SER A 167 1.36 23.68 -1.98
CA SER A 167 0.05 24.14 -2.49
C SER A 167 -1.04 24.19 -1.41
N GLY A 168 -0.67 24.01 -0.13
CA GLY A 168 -1.62 23.90 0.99
C GLY A 168 -2.18 22.48 1.19
N GLU A 169 -1.78 21.52 0.37
CA GLU A 169 -2.13 20.11 0.50
C GLU A 169 -1.48 19.45 1.72
N ARG A 170 -2.18 18.49 2.32
CA ARG A 170 -1.62 17.65 3.38
C ARG A 170 -0.58 16.70 2.78
N LEU A 171 0.67 16.86 3.18
CA LEU A 171 1.74 15.91 2.84
C LEU A 171 1.67 14.69 3.79
N ALA A 172 1.87 13.50 3.22
CA ALA A 172 1.77 12.26 3.96
C ALA A 172 2.81 12.18 5.09
N GLY A 173 2.35 11.89 6.31
CA GLY A 173 3.21 11.53 7.44
C GLY A 173 4.03 12.66 8.08
N GLN A 174 3.87 13.92 7.67
CA GLN A 174 4.71 15.02 8.17
C GLN A 174 3.93 16.07 8.99
N PRO A 175 4.58 16.74 9.96
CA PRO A 175 4.04 17.97 10.52
C PRO A 175 3.81 18.99 9.39
N LYS A 176 2.88 19.94 9.60
CA LYS A 176 2.68 21.04 8.65
C LYS A 176 4.04 21.69 8.36
N PHE A 177 4.51 21.66 7.11
CA PHE A 177 5.61 22.50 6.66
C PHE A 177 5.12 23.94 6.75
N ARG A 178 5.22 24.55 7.95
CA ARG A 178 4.66 25.87 8.18
C ARG A 178 5.40 26.94 7.38
N ASP A 179 6.65 26.67 6.98
CA ASP A 179 7.55 27.69 6.42
C ASP A 179 8.45 27.23 5.25
N LEU A 180 8.24 26.05 4.64
CA LEU A 180 9.04 25.64 3.46
C LEU A 180 8.26 25.93 2.16
N PRO A 181 8.72 26.89 1.32
CA PRO A 181 8.05 27.17 0.05
C PRO A 181 8.24 26.04 -0.98
N GLU A 182 9.33 25.29 -0.84
CA GLU A 182 9.80 24.30 -1.81
C GLU A 182 10.33 23.05 -1.09
N TYR A 183 10.11 21.88 -1.70
CA TYR A 183 10.59 20.60 -1.19
C TYR A 183 10.81 19.60 -2.33
N LEU A 184 11.56 18.54 -2.06
CA LEU A 184 11.70 17.40 -2.97
C LEU A 184 10.69 16.33 -2.57
N SER A 185 9.81 15.97 -3.50
CA SER A 185 8.85 14.90 -3.31
C SER A 185 9.37 13.60 -3.92
N SER A 186 9.51 12.55 -3.09
CA SER A 186 9.82 11.20 -3.57
C SER A 186 8.74 10.66 -4.51
N GLU A 187 7.48 11.07 -4.31
CA GLU A 187 6.37 10.70 -5.20
C GLU A 187 6.52 11.34 -6.58
N VAL A 188 6.80 12.65 -6.64
CA VAL A 188 7.04 13.35 -7.92
C VAL A 188 8.26 12.76 -8.62
N PHE A 189 9.34 12.50 -7.88
CA PHE A 189 10.52 11.84 -8.42
C PHE A 189 10.19 10.47 -9.02
N ALA A 190 9.51 9.60 -8.27
CA ALA A 190 9.17 8.25 -8.72
C ALA A 190 8.24 8.27 -9.94
N LYS A 191 7.21 9.13 -9.93
CA LYS A 191 6.28 9.30 -11.06
C LYS A 191 6.98 9.78 -12.32
N ASN A 192 7.82 10.81 -12.19
CA ASN A 192 8.54 11.39 -13.31
C ASN A 192 9.54 10.39 -13.89
N LEU A 193 10.34 9.76 -13.03
CA LEU A 193 11.32 8.76 -13.45
C LEU A 193 10.65 7.55 -14.12
N THR A 194 9.52 7.07 -13.60
CA THR A 194 8.74 5.97 -14.19
C THR A 194 8.25 6.33 -15.59
N THR A 195 7.67 7.52 -15.76
CA THR A 195 7.16 8.00 -17.06
C THR A 195 8.30 8.15 -18.09
N LEU A 196 9.45 8.68 -17.67
CA LEU A 196 10.62 8.80 -18.52
C LEU A 196 11.20 7.42 -18.90
N ALA A 197 11.25 6.48 -17.95
CA ALA A 197 11.70 5.12 -18.21
C ALA A 197 10.77 4.39 -19.20
N GLU A 198 9.46 4.52 -19.04
CA GLU A 198 8.46 4.00 -19.99
C GLU A 198 8.66 4.59 -21.39
N TYR A 199 8.87 5.90 -21.49
CA TYR A 199 9.13 6.55 -22.77
C TYR A 199 10.40 6.00 -23.43
N VAL A 200 11.54 5.96 -22.72
CA VAL A 200 12.80 5.44 -23.25
C VAL A 200 12.67 3.97 -23.66
N ALA A 201 11.97 3.15 -22.87
CA ALA A 201 11.71 1.75 -23.21
C ALA A 201 10.84 1.60 -24.47
N SER A 202 9.93 2.55 -24.73
CA SER A 202 9.06 2.53 -25.92
C SER A 202 9.75 2.92 -27.24
N LEU A 203 10.98 3.42 -27.17
CA LEU A 203 11.78 3.80 -28.34
C LEU A 203 12.66 2.66 -28.88
N LYS A 204 12.70 1.52 -28.18
CA LYS A 204 13.39 0.30 -28.61
C LYS A 204 12.46 -0.58 -29.43
#